data_AF-A0A1N6DJE8-F1
#
_entry.id   AF-A0A1N6DJE8-F1
#
_cell.length_a   1.000
_cell.length_b   1.000
_cell.length_c   1.000
_cell.angle_alpha   90.00
_cell.angle_beta   90.00
_cell.angle_gamma   90.00
#
_symmetry.space_group_name_H-M   'P 1'
#
loop_
_entity.id
_entity.type
_entity.pdbx_description
1 polymer ?
#
loop_
_entity_poly.entity_id
_entity_poly.type
_entity_poly.pdbx_seq_one_letter_code
_entity_poly.pdbx_strand_id
1 'polypeptide(L)'
;MKAIEIDIHKDSRYSTDMRKYHGYMFRTVAAFFVLLASCAIIFPTAATAKGKLRIVYELPEPEDVAAARMIHQSEVAEEVAQIVEEWNLLSQDVVLRFGTQIGPHFTVLHNGKLEIQIPYEFFSNTRDLFTSKKYIDQKDPITSALNTLHHAIYHELGHAVIYSQSTGIAEKMEERAVDNLSAILLISAYENGADIAASAAKAFQLLATESESTLNTKNDIRRVQEINCLIYGNNPNKYKELLADLPVNSDAICPPRFRKYHKQWEQIFNIPLPD
;
A
#
# COMPACT_ATOMS: atom_id res chain seq x y z
N MET A 1 -29.56 8.48 -19.65
CA MET A 1 -28.80 9.61 -20.21
C MET A 1 -27.47 9.10 -20.72
N LYS A 2 -26.99 9.71 -21.81
CA LYS A 2 -26.00 9.18 -22.77
C LYS A 2 -24.61 8.94 -22.15
N ALA A 3 -24.02 7.81 -22.50
CA ALA A 3 -22.59 7.58 -22.44
C ALA A 3 -21.90 8.45 -23.51
N ILE A 4 -20.79 9.08 -23.14
CA ILE A 4 -19.93 9.84 -24.06
C ILE A 4 -18.63 9.04 -24.15
N GLU A 5 -18.45 8.41 -25.30
CA GLU A 5 -17.21 7.79 -25.75
C GLU A 5 -16.50 8.84 -26.62
N ILE A 6 -15.26 9.21 -26.28
CA ILE A 6 -14.47 10.17 -27.05
C ILE A 6 -13.36 9.38 -27.75
N ASP A 7 -13.58 9.14 -29.04
CA ASP A 7 -12.58 8.70 -30.00
C ASP A 7 -11.86 9.94 -30.57
N ILE A 8 -10.54 9.94 -30.55
CA ILE A 8 -9.73 10.97 -31.22
C ILE A 8 -8.73 10.27 -32.14
N HIS A 9 -9.15 10.12 -33.39
CA HIS A 9 -8.25 9.99 -34.52
C HIS A 9 -8.65 10.97 -35.63
N LYS A 10 -7.81 11.99 -35.88
CA LYS A 10 -7.39 12.32 -37.25
C LYS A 10 -6.30 13.39 -37.37
N ASP A 11 -5.28 12.99 -38.14
CA ASP A 11 -4.63 13.69 -39.26
C ASP A 11 -4.14 15.14 -39.09
N SER A 12 -2.86 15.35 -39.41
CA SER A 12 -2.51 16.09 -40.64
C SER A 12 -0.99 16.15 -40.90
N ARG A 13 -0.57 15.42 -41.94
CA ARG A 13 0.30 15.86 -43.06
C ARG A 13 1.46 16.82 -42.76
N TYR A 14 2.68 16.34 -43.05
CA TYR A 14 3.70 17.18 -43.68
C TYR A 14 4.31 16.47 -44.90
N SER A 15 4.60 17.31 -45.88
CA SER A 15 4.86 17.03 -47.29
C SER A 15 6.23 16.42 -47.60
N THR A 16 6.23 15.62 -48.67
CA THR A 16 7.31 15.26 -49.60
C THR A 16 8.28 16.39 -49.94
N ASP A 17 9.58 16.07 -50.10
CA ASP A 17 10.27 16.23 -51.40
C ASP A 17 11.60 15.45 -51.49
N MET A 18 11.89 14.98 -52.71
CA MET A 18 13.07 14.23 -53.14
C MET A 18 14.31 15.13 -53.33
N ARG A 19 15.52 14.57 -53.15
CA ARG A 19 16.63 14.80 -54.10
C ARG A 19 17.65 13.67 -54.10
N LYS A 20 17.92 13.20 -55.32
CA LYS A 20 18.92 12.21 -55.77
C LYS A 20 20.35 12.71 -55.52
N TYR A 21 21.35 11.80 -55.53
CA TYR A 21 22.44 11.73 -56.54
C TYR A 21 23.49 10.64 -56.18
N HIS A 22 23.65 9.65 -57.09
CA HIS A 22 24.87 8.99 -57.63
C HIS A 22 25.97 8.46 -56.67
N GLY A 23 26.59 7.28 -56.85
CA GLY A 23 26.58 6.28 -57.93
C GLY A 23 27.88 5.44 -57.90
N TYR A 24 27.77 4.18 -58.35
CA TYR A 24 28.80 3.25 -58.88
C TYR A 24 29.95 2.72 -57.99
N MET A 25 30.01 1.39 -57.81
CA MET A 25 30.79 0.50 -58.69
C MET A 25 30.63 -1.01 -58.40
N PHE A 26 30.72 -1.78 -59.49
CA PHE A 26 30.64 -3.23 -59.64
C PHE A 26 31.72 -4.03 -58.85
N ARG A 27 31.39 -5.25 -58.39
CA ARG A 27 31.77 -6.54 -59.03
C ARG A 27 31.40 -7.75 -58.17
N THR A 28 30.86 -8.74 -58.85
CA THR A 28 30.51 -10.12 -58.45
C THR A 28 31.69 -10.97 -57.98
N VAL A 29 31.53 -11.71 -56.88
CA VAL A 29 32.07 -13.08 -56.69
C VAL A 29 31.10 -13.86 -55.79
N ALA A 30 30.64 -15.01 -56.29
CA ALA A 30 29.84 -15.99 -55.57
C ALA A 30 30.67 -16.73 -54.52
N ALA A 31 30.11 -16.99 -53.33
CA ALA A 31 30.47 -18.15 -52.54
C ALA A 31 29.41 -18.43 -51.46
N PHE A 32 28.89 -19.64 -51.52
CA PHE A 32 28.06 -20.32 -50.52
C PHE A 32 28.48 -20.02 -49.08
N PHE A 33 27.54 -19.55 -48.26
CA PHE A 33 27.51 -19.90 -46.83
C PHE A 33 26.06 -20.17 -46.40
N VAL A 34 25.91 -21.34 -45.81
CA VAL A 34 24.70 -21.95 -45.26
C VAL A 34 23.94 -20.95 -44.38
N LEU A 35 22.77 -20.50 -44.84
CA LEU A 35 21.81 -19.78 -44.00
C LEU A 35 21.11 -20.82 -43.11
N LEU A 36 21.74 -21.09 -41.97
CA LEU A 36 21.07 -21.66 -40.81
C LEU A 36 19.86 -20.78 -40.52
N ALA A 37 18.67 -21.35 -40.71
CA ALA A 37 17.44 -20.80 -40.18
C ALA A 37 17.54 -20.81 -38.64
N SER A 38 18.22 -19.83 -38.09
CA SER A 38 18.12 -19.45 -36.69
C SER A 38 16.72 -18.87 -36.51
N CYS A 39 15.75 -19.76 -36.31
CA CYS A 39 14.47 -19.43 -35.76
C CYS A 39 14.76 -18.90 -34.35
N ALA A 40 15.00 -17.59 -34.25
CA ALA A 40 15.01 -16.89 -32.99
C ALA A 40 13.60 -17.06 -32.43
N ILE A 41 13.44 -18.07 -31.58
CA ILE A 41 12.28 -18.19 -30.70
C ILE A 41 12.42 -17.00 -29.76
N ILE A 42 11.87 -15.87 -30.18
CA ILE A 42 11.55 -14.76 -29.30
C ILE A 42 10.48 -15.34 -28.40
N PHE A 43 10.89 -15.96 -27.29
CA PHE A 43 9.98 -16.20 -26.20
C PHE A 43 9.44 -14.81 -25.84
N PRO A 44 8.14 -14.54 -26.00
CA PRO A 44 7.60 -13.36 -25.36
C PRO A 44 7.93 -13.53 -23.89
N THR A 45 8.82 -12.69 -23.37
CA THR A 45 8.86 -12.45 -21.94
C THR A 45 7.45 -12.01 -21.62
N ALA A 46 6.65 -12.92 -21.04
CA ALA A 46 5.38 -12.54 -20.47
C ALA A 46 5.73 -11.41 -19.51
N ALA A 47 5.40 -10.18 -19.90
CA ALA A 47 5.45 -9.06 -18.98
C ALA A 47 4.55 -9.52 -17.84
N THR A 48 5.13 -9.85 -16.69
CA THR A 48 4.36 -10.18 -15.51
C THR A 48 3.43 -8.99 -15.30
N ALA A 49 2.14 -9.17 -15.56
CA ALA A 49 1.19 -8.09 -15.45
C ALA A 49 1.24 -7.61 -13.99
N LYS A 50 1.68 -6.36 -13.80
CA LYS A 50 1.74 -5.74 -12.48
C LYS A 50 0.31 -5.55 -11.98
N GLY A 51 0.04 -6.04 -10.79
CA GLY A 51 -1.29 -5.92 -10.18
C GLY A 51 -1.60 -4.47 -9.82
N LYS A 52 -2.88 -4.10 -9.89
CA LYS A 52 -3.36 -2.76 -9.54
C LYS A 52 -4.29 -2.81 -8.33
N LEU A 53 -4.27 -1.76 -7.51
CA LEU A 53 -5.30 -1.52 -6.51
C LEU A 53 -6.47 -0.77 -7.16
N ARG A 54 -7.63 -1.42 -7.28
CA ARG A 54 -8.83 -0.83 -7.88
C ARG A 54 -9.81 -0.40 -6.80
N ILE A 55 -10.10 0.90 -6.72
CA ILE A 55 -10.95 1.48 -5.68
C ILE A 55 -12.42 1.41 -6.12
N VAL A 56 -13.31 0.98 -5.22
CA VAL A 56 -14.75 0.97 -5.41
C VAL A 56 -15.44 1.53 -4.17
N TYR A 57 -16.35 2.47 -4.37
CA TYR A 57 -17.21 3.02 -3.32
C TYR A 57 -18.65 2.56 -3.53
N GLU A 58 -19.18 1.80 -2.58
CA GLU A 58 -20.61 1.47 -2.56
C GLU A 58 -21.44 2.68 -2.12
N LEU A 59 -22.73 2.70 -2.49
CA LEU A 59 -23.65 3.73 -2.02
C LEU A 59 -23.78 3.61 -0.48
N PRO A 60 -23.51 4.68 0.30
CA PRO A 60 -23.66 4.64 1.74
C PRO A 60 -25.13 4.60 2.16
N GLU A 61 -25.41 3.90 3.25
CA GLU A 61 -26.66 4.06 4.00
C GLU A 61 -26.74 5.48 4.58
N PRO A 62 -27.95 6.00 4.91
CA PRO A 62 -28.14 7.38 5.35
C PRO A 62 -27.22 7.81 6.52
N GLU A 63 -26.98 6.92 7.47
CA GLU A 63 -26.10 7.12 8.62
C GLU A 63 -24.61 7.24 8.24
N ASP A 64 -24.20 6.62 7.12
CA ASP A 64 -22.82 6.54 6.67
C ASP A 64 -22.43 7.62 5.66
N VAL A 65 -23.39 8.41 5.16
CA VAL A 65 -23.16 9.45 4.14
C VAL A 65 -22.03 10.41 4.55
N ALA A 66 -21.96 10.78 5.83
CA ALA A 66 -20.92 11.68 6.32
C ALA A 66 -19.54 11.02 6.32
N ALA A 67 -19.44 9.75 6.72
CA ALA A 67 -18.21 8.98 6.73
C ALA A 67 -17.70 8.72 5.30
N ALA A 68 -18.59 8.27 4.41
CA ALA A 68 -18.27 8.04 3.00
C ALA A 68 -17.75 9.32 2.32
N ARG A 69 -18.37 10.47 2.61
CA ARG A 69 -17.90 11.76 2.10
C ARG A 69 -16.49 12.10 2.61
N MET A 70 -16.26 11.95 3.91
CA MET A 70 -14.95 12.27 4.51
C MET A 70 -13.85 11.36 3.96
N ILE A 71 -14.12 10.05 3.84
CA ILE A 71 -13.18 9.09 3.26
C ILE A 71 -12.86 9.47 1.81
N HIS A 72 -13.87 9.71 0.99
CA HIS A 72 -13.65 10.05 -0.42
C HIS A 72 -12.91 11.38 -0.59
N GLN A 73 -13.24 12.40 0.20
CA GLN A 73 -12.57 13.71 0.14
C GLN A 73 -11.14 13.69 0.68
N SER A 74 -10.77 12.68 1.46
CA SER A 74 -9.43 12.56 2.01
C SER A 74 -8.37 12.09 1.02
N GLU A 75 -8.78 11.51 -0.12
CA GLU A 75 -7.90 10.94 -1.16
C GLU A 75 -6.93 9.85 -0.66
N VAL A 76 -7.08 9.36 0.57
CA VAL A 76 -6.22 8.31 1.16
C VAL A 76 -6.17 7.05 0.31
N ALA A 77 -7.31 6.62 -0.26
CA ALA A 77 -7.37 5.41 -1.08
C ALA A 77 -6.61 5.60 -2.39
N GLU A 78 -6.75 6.77 -3.01
CA GLU A 78 -6.08 7.17 -4.24
C GLU A 78 -4.57 7.28 -4.06
N GLU A 79 -4.12 7.89 -2.95
CA GLU A 79 -2.70 7.96 -2.58
C GLU A 79 -2.10 6.56 -2.41
N VAL A 80 -2.80 5.64 -1.74
CA VAL A 80 -2.33 4.25 -1.59
C VAL A 80 -2.26 3.55 -2.95
N ALA A 81 -3.27 3.74 -3.81
CA ALA A 81 -3.26 3.14 -5.14
C ALA A 81 -2.10 3.66 -6.00
N GLN A 82 -1.72 4.93 -5.85
CA GLN A 82 -0.54 5.50 -6.49
C GLN A 82 0.75 4.83 -6.01
N ILE A 83 0.96 4.72 -4.69
CA ILE A 83 2.15 4.04 -4.13
C ILE A 83 2.21 2.57 -4.56
N VAL A 84 1.07 1.86 -4.59
CA VAL A 84 1.00 0.48 -5.08
C VAL A 84 1.52 0.33 -6.50
N GLU A 85 1.12 1.24 -7.40
CA GLU A 85 1.56 1.23 -8.79
C GLU A 85 3.04 1.63 -8.92
N GLU A 86 3.45 2.72 -8.26
CA GLU A 86 4.80 3.25 -8.32
C GLU A 86 5.83 2.24 -7.80
N TRP A 87 5.53 1.58 -6.68
CA TRP A 87 6.43 0.62 -6.02
C TRP A 87 6.15 -0.82 -6.43
N ASN A 88 5.22 -1.05 -7.36
CA ASN A 88 4.88 -2.37 -7.88
C ASN A 88 4.58 -3.39 -6.77
N LEU A 89 3.76 -3.02 -5.80
CA LEU A 89 3.51 -3.82 -4.59
C LEU A 89 2.73 -5.11 -4.89
N LEU A 90 1.93 -5.14 -5.96
CA LEU A 90 1.02 -6.23 -6.27
C LEU A 90 1.44 -7.07 -7.48
N SER A 91 1.31 -8.39 -7.37
CA SER A 91 1.48 -9.35 -8.47
C SER A 91 0.19 -9.63 -9.25
N GLN A 92 -0.95 -9.20 -8.72
CA GLN A 92 -2.28 -9.34 -9.32
C GLN A 92 -3.23 -8.24 -8.80
N ASP A 93 -4.32 -7.99 -9.51
CA ASP A 93 -5.28 -6.96 -9.12
C ASP A 93 -5.95 -7.27 -7.78
N VAL A 94 -6.08 -6.23 -6.96
CA VAL A 94 -6.81 -6.22 -5.69
C VAL A 94 -7.88 -5.15 -5.75
N VAL A 95 -9.10 -5.46 -5.33
CA VAL A 95 -10.17 -4.46 -5.20
C VAL A 95 -10.18 -3.92 -3.78
N LEU A 96 -10.08 -2.60 -3.62
CA LEU A 96 -10.38 -1.91 -2.36
C LEU A 96 -11.82 -1.43 -2.39
N ARG A 97 -12.70 -2.08 -1.63
CA ARG A 97 -14.14 -1.81 -1.60
C ARG A 97 -14.54 -1.13 -0.30
N PHE A 98 -15.07 0.09 -0.42
CA PHE A 98 -15.69 0.82 0.68
C PHE A 98 -17.20 0.61 0.74
N GLY A 99 -17.76 0.64 1.94
CA GLY A 99 -19.21 0.47 2.18
C GLY A 99 -19.64 -0.99 2.32
N THR A 100 -18.71 -1.89 2.61
CA THR A 100 -19.01 -3.26 3.00
C THR A 100 -19.60 -3.32 4.41
N GLN A 101 -20.19 -4.45 4.79
CA GLN A 101 -20.78 -4.66 6.11
C GLN A 101 -19.81 -5.29 7.12
N ILE A 102 -18.66 -5.80 6.65
CA ILE A 102 -17.64 -6.44 7.46
C ILE A 102 -16.29 -5.86 7.06
N GLY A 103 -15.43 -5.61 8.04
CA GLY A 103 -14.05 -5.20 7.88
C GLY A 103 -13.60 -4.13 8.89
N PRO A 104 -12.39 -3.57 8.73
CA PRO A 104 -11.43 -3.83 7.66
C PRO A 104 -10.99 -5.29 7.60
N HIS A 105 -10.97 -5.90 6.41
CA HIS A 105 -10.37 -7.22 6.21
C HIS A 105 -10.08 -7.50 4.73
N PHE A 106 -9.03 -8.27 4.49
CA PHE A 106 -8.72 -8.91 3.21
C PHE A 106 -9.46 -10.24 3.04
N THR A 107 -9.90 -10.53 1.81
CA THR A 107 -10.54 -11.80 1.45
C THR A 107 -10.27 -12.22 0.01
N VAL A 108 -10.44 -13.51 -0.24
CA VAL A 108 -10.43 -14.12 -1.58
C VAL A 108 -11.85 -14.53 -1.93
N LEU A 109 -12.44 -13.85 -2.90
CA LEU A 109 -13.81 -14.14 -3.35
C LEU A 109 -13.89 -15.52 -4.01
N HIS A 110 -15.10 -16.09 -4.10
CA HIS A 110 -15.32 -17.41 -4.71
C HIS A 110 -14.82 -17.53 -6.17
N ASN A 111 -14.69 -16.41 -6.87
CA ASN A 111 -14.17 -16.35 -8.24
C ASN A 111 -12.64 -16.14 -8.29
N GLY A 112 -11.94 -16.24 -7.15
CA GLY A 112 -10.49 -16.07 -7.02
C GLY A 112 -10.01 -14.61 -7.01
N LYS A 113 -10.91 -13.63 -7.07
CA LYS A 113 -10.52 -12.21 -6.99
C LYS A 113 -10.15 -11.83 -5.56
N LEU A 114 -9.13 -10.98 -5.45
CA LEU A 114 -8.68 -10.42 -4.18
C LEU A 114 -9.46 -9.16 -3.86
N GLU A 115 -9.94 -9.04 -2.63
CA GLU A 115 -10.71 -7.90 -2.18
C GLU A 115 -10.32 -7.49 -0.76
N ILE A 116 -10.14 -6.19 -0.55
CA ILE A 116 -10.04 -5.53 0.75
C ILE A 116 -11.38 -4.85 0.99
N GLN A 117 -12.03 -5.18 2.11
CA GLN A 117 -13.37 -4.71 2.45
C GLN A 117 -13.29 -3.75 3.63
N ILE A 118 -13.79 -2.52 3.46
CA ILE A 118 -13.79 -1.48 4.51
C ILE A 118 -15.19 -0.89 4.66
N PRO A 119 -15.87 -1.15 5.80
CA PRO A 119 -17.12 -0.47 6.14
C PRO A 119 -16.92 1.03 6.33
N TYR A 120 -17.90 1.85 5.96
CA TYR A 120 -17.85 3.30 6.25
C TYR A 120 -17.86 3.58 7.76
N GLU A 121 -18.57 2.75 8.53
CA GLU A 121 -18.60 2.82 10.00
C GLU A 121 -17.20 2.70 10.64
N PHE A 122 -16.22 2.04 10.00
CA PHE A 122 -14.87 1.94 10.54
C PHE A 122 -14.27 3.32 10.84
N PHE A 123 -14.46 4.27 9.92
CA PHE A 123 -14.01 5.65 10.12
C PHE A 123 -14.77 6.34 11.26
N SER A 124 -16.09 6.22 11.29
CA SER A 124 -16.92 6.83 12.35
C SER A 124 -16.57 6.29 13.73
N ASN A 125 -16.47 4.96 13.87
CA ASN A 125 -16.12 4.29 15.11
C ASN A 125 -14.73 4.69 15.59
N THR A 126 -13.77 4.78 14.67
CA THR A 126 -12.40 5.21 15.01
C THR A 126 -12.37 6.68 15.42
N ARG A 127 -13.08 7.57 14.72
CA ARG A 127 -13.21 8.98 15.11
C ARG A 127 -13.81 9.12 16.51
N ASP A 128 -14.84 8.34 16.81
CA ASP A 128 -15.53 8.38 18.11
C ASP A 128 -14.65 7.81 19.22
N LEU A 129 -13.81 6.82 18.92
CA LEU A 129 -12.76 6.32 19.81
C LEU A 129 -11.77 7.42 20.20
N PHE A 130 -11.30 8.23 19.23
CA PHE A 130 -10.42 9.37 19.49
C PHE A 130 -11.14 10.53 20.21
N THR A 131 -12.45 10.69 20.02
CA THR A 131 -13.24 11.77 20.64
C THR A 131 -13.57 11.48 22.10
N SER A 132 -14.02 10.25 22.40
CA SER A 132 -14.64 9.90 23.69
C SER A 132 -13.66 9.80 24.86
N LYS A 133 -12.37 9.54 24.59
CA LYS A 133 -11.41 9.14 25.64
C LYS A 133 -10.56 10.29 26.21
N LYS A 134 -10.90 11.56 25.97
CA LYS A 134 -10.17 12.76 26.46
C LYS A 134 -8.64 12.72 26.23
N TYR A 135 -8.15 12.00 25.24
CA TYR A 135 -6.75 12.07 24.78
C TYR A 135 -6.56 13.31 23.89
N ILE A 136 -6.99 14.46 24.41
CA ILE A 136 -7.16 15.74 23.69
C ILE A 136 -5.83 16.35 23.26
N ASP A 137 -4.70 15.84 23.72
CA ASP A 137 -3.47 16.64 23.65
C ASP A 137 -2.63 16.49 22.38
N GLN A 138 -2.93 15.63 21.40
CA GLN A 138 -1.95 15.45 20.30
C GLN A 138 -2.44 15.36 18.85
N LYS A 139 -3.75 15.25 18.52
CA LYS A 139 -4.24 15.39 17.13
C LYS A 139 -5.77 15.51 17.06
N ASP A 140 -6.26 16.16 16.00
CA ASP A 140 -7.68 16.20 15.66
C ASP A 140 -8.26 14.77 15.45
N PRO A 141 -9.44 14.43 16.00
CA PRO A 141 -10.03 13.08 15.87
C PRO A 141 -10.31 12.65 14.44
N ILE A 142 -10.67 13.58 13.54
CA ILE A 142 -10.91 13.25 12.13
C ILE A 142 -9.61 12.83 11.47
N THR A 143 -8.55 13.62 11.65
CA THR A 143 -7.19 13.32 11.15
C THR A 143 -6.70 11.98 11.69
N SER A 144 -6.91 11.72 12.99
CA SER A 144 -6.51 10.45 13.60
C SER A 144 -7.26 9.25 13.04
N ALA A 145 -8.56 9.41 12.74
CA ALA A 145 -9.36 8.37 12.10
C ALA A 145 -8.94 8.12 10.64
N LEU A 146 -8.66 9.16 9.86
CA LEU A 146 -8.13 9.03 8.50
C LEU A 146 -6.76 8.35 8.49
N ASN A 147 -5.86 8.74 9.38
CA ASN A 147 -4.55 8.09 9.52
C ASN A 147 -4.68 6.60 9.89
N THR A 148 -5.63 6.27 10.77
CA THR A 148 -5.89 4.88 11.15
C THR A 148 -6.46 4.08 9.97
N LEU A 149 -7.33 4.69 9.15
CA LEU A 149 -7.79 4.11 7.89
C LEU A 149 -6.65 3.88 6.90
N HIS A 150 -5.73 4.85 6.76
CA HIS A 150 -4.57 4.74 5.90
C HIS A 150 -3.70 3.53 6.29
N HIS A 151 -3.43 3.38 7.58
CA HIS A 151 -2.75 2.20 8.10
C HIS A 151 -3.54 0.90 7.85
N ALA A 152 -4.85 0.90 8.10
CA ALA A 152 -5.69 -0.28 7.88
C ALA A 152 -5.65 -0.74 6.42
N ILE A 153 -5.73 0.17 5.45
CA ILE A 153 -5.61 -0.18 4.02
C ILE A 153 -4.26 -0.86 3.75
N TYR A 154 -3.14 -0.33 4.26
CA TYR A 154 -1.82 -0.96 4.09
C TYR A 154 -1.69 -2.30 4.81
N HIS A 155 -2.32 -2.47 5.98
CA HIS A 155 -2.36 -3.73 6.70
C HIS A 155 -3.07 -4.81 5.87
N GLU A 156 -4.27 -4.51 5.34
CA GLU A 156 -5.02 -5.43 4.48
C GLU A 156 -4.34 -5.68 3.13
N LEU A 157 -3.66 -4.67 2.58
CA LEU A 157 -2.80 -4.83 1.41
C LEU A 157 -1.65 -5.80 1.70
N GLY A 158 -1.10 -5.77 2.90
CA GLY A 158 -0.07 -6.71 3.35
C GLY A 158 -0.55 -8.16 3.29
N HIS A 159 -1.79 -8.44 3.69
CA HIS A 159 -2.39 -9.77 3.55
C HIS A 159 -2.50 -10.18 2.08
N ALA A 160 -2.97 -9.28 1.21
CA ALA A 160 -3.04 -9.55 -0.23
C ALA A 160 -1.66 -9.84 -0.84
N VAL A 161 -0.63 -9.12 -0.41
CA VAL A 161 0.77 -9.33 -0.80
C VAL A 161 1.26 -10.71 -0.39
N ILE A 162 1.10 -11.08 0.89
CA ILE A 162 1.57 -12.36 1.42
C ILE A 162 0.84 -13.52 0.76
N TYR A 163 -0.46 -13.36 0.49
CA TYR A 163 -1.27 -14.35 -0.21
C TYR A 163 -0.81 -14.58 -1.66
N SER A 164 -0.55 -13.49 -2.39
CA SER A 164 -0.29 -13.52 -3.83
C SER A 164 1.18 -13.71 -4.22
N GLN A 165 2.10 -13.67 -3.24
CA GLN A 165 3.55 -13.72 -3.48
C GLN A 165 4.23 -14.72 -2.55
N SER A 166 5.29 -15.37 -3.03
CA SER A 166 6.08 -16.30 -2.22
C SER A 166 6.98 -15.52 -1.26
N THR A 167 6.41 -15.07 -0.13
CA THR A 167 7.14 -14.28 0.87
C THR A 167 7.92 -15.14 1.87
N GLY A 168 7.62 -16.44 1.96
CA GLY A 168 8.19 -17.34 2.98
C GLY A 168 7.71 -17.04 4.40
N ILE A 169 6.71 -16.17 4.57
CA ILE A 169 6.11 -15.84 5.86
C ILE A 169 5.14 -16.96 6.24
N ALA A 170 5.30 -17.50 7.46
CA ALA A 170 4.37 -18.47 8.01
C ALA A 170 3.08 -17.79 8.47
N GLU A 171 1.93 -18.45 8.32
CA GLU A 171 0.60 -17.99 8.74
C GLU A 171 0.59 -17.41 10.17
N LYS A 172 1.21 -18.11 11.13
CA LYS A 172 1.31 -17.65 12.53
C LYS A 172 2.09 -16.34 12.75
N MET A 173 2.82 -15.88 11.73
CA MET A 173 3.61 -14.64 11.72
C MET A 173 3.00 -13.57 10.81
N GLU A 174 1.91 -13.88 10.09
CA GLU A 174 1.34 -13.04 9.05
C GLU A 174 0.92 -11.67 9.60
N GLU A 175 0.04 -11.62 10.60
CA GLU A 175 -0.41 -10.40 11.29
C GLU A 175 0.75 -9.47 11.68
N ARG A 176 1.80 -10.05 12.27
CA ARG A 176 3.00 -9.31 12.65
C ARG A 176 3.76 -8.79 11.43
N ALA A 177 3.85 -9.60 10.38
CA ALA A 177 4.55 -9.20 9.17
C ALA A 177 3.80 -8.08 8.45
N VAL A 178 2.47 -8.15 8.36
CA VAL A 178 1.66 -7.11 7.72
C VAL A 178 1.62 -5.81 8.52
N ASP A 179 1.60 -5.85 9.85
CA ASP A 179 1.76 -4.66 10.70
C ASP A 179 3.13 -3.99 10.53
N ASN A 180 4.18 -4.81 10.41
CA ASN A 180 5.51 -4.26 10.16
C ASN A 180 5.60 -3.67 8.75
N LEU A 181 5.02 -4.35 7.75
CA LEU A 181 4.97 -3.86 6.38
C LEU A 181 4.22 -2.54 6.28
N SER A 182 3.02 -2.45 6.88
CA SER A 182 2.21 -1.23 6.86
C SER A 182 2.96 -0.05 7.47
N ALA A 183 3.59 -0.23 8.63
CA ALA A 183 4.39 0.81 9.27
C ALA A 183 5.61 1.21 8.40
N ILE A 184 6.32 0.25 7.81
CA ILE A 184 7.46 0.53 6.92
C ILE A 184 7.03 1.28 5.67
N LEU A 185 5.95 0.85 5.00
CA LEU A 185 5.41 1.52 3.81
C LEU A 185 5.01 2.95 4.15
N LEU A 186 4.25 3.15 5.22
CA LEU A 186 3.86 4.49 5.67
C LEU A 186 5.08 5.39 5.90
N ILE A 187 6.02 4.94 6.73
CA ILE A 187 7.22 5.70 7.09
C ILE A 187 8.07 6.03 5.85
N SER A 188 8.12 5.14 4.87
CA SER A 188 8.99 5.30 3.69
C SER A 188 8.31 6.08 2.56
N ALA A 189 6.98 6.05 2.46
CA ALA A 189 6.23 6.64 1.34
C ALA A 189 5.75 8.06 1.62
N TYR A 190 5.60 8.45 2.89
CA TYR A 190 4.98 9.73 3.27
C TYR A 190 5.83 10.52 4.26
N GLU A 191 5.91 11.84 4.08
CA GLU A 191 6.64 12.75 4.97
C GLU A 191 6.10 12.69 6.41
N ASN A 192 4.78 12.55 6.56
CA ASN A 192 4.08 12.33 7.83
C ASN A 192 3.80 10.82 8.10
N GLY A 193 4.54 9.91 7.47
CA GLY A 193 4.30 8.46 7.57
C GLY A 193 4.37 7.90 8.99
N ALA A 194 5.38 8.31 9.76
CA ALA A 194 5.51 7.94 11.17
C ALA A 194 4.35 8.47 12.03
N ASP A 195 3.81 9.62 11.66
CA ASP A 195 2.67 10.26 12.31
C ASP A 195 1.35 9.55 12.01
N ILE A 196 1.21 9.00 10.80
CA ILE A 196 0.10 8.12 10.40
C ILE A 196 0.16 6.81 11.19
N ALA A 197 1.34 6.16 11.22
CA ALA A 197 1.56 4.94 11.98
C ALA A 197 1.30 5.14 13.49
N ALA A 198 1.68 6.30 14.04
CA ALA A 198 1.41 6.64 15.44
C ALA A 198 -0.09 6.72 15.76
N SER A 199 -0.92 7.22 14.85
CA SER A 199 -2.38 7.22 15.02
C SER A 199 -2.93 5.78 15.09
N ALA A 200 -2.44 4.86 14.26
CA ALA A 200 -2.84 3.45 14.33
C ALA A 200 -2.41 2.78 15.64
N ALA A 201 -1.16 2.99 16.08
CA ALA A 201 -0.69 2.54 17.39
C ALA A 201 -1.56 3.10 18.52
N LYS A 202 -1.96 4.37 18.42
CA LYS A 202 -2.86 4.98 19.41
C LYS A 202 -4.23 4.33 19.38
N ALA A 203 -4.81 4.05 18.21
CA ALA A 203 -6.09 3.36 18.09
C ALA A 203 -6.05 1.98 18.78
N PHE A 204 -5.02 1.17 18.55
CA PHE A 204 -4.83 -0.10 19.26
C PHE A 204 -4.71 0.08 20.78
N GLN A 205 -3.98 1.12 21.23
CA GLN A 205 -3.88 1.41 22.66
C GLN A 205 -5.25 1.75 23.26
N LEU A 206 -6.05 2.57 22.56
CA LEU A 206 -7.38 2.96 23.01
C LEU A 206 -8.31 1.74 23.13
N LEU A 207 -8.33 0.88 22.10
CA LEU A 207 -9.08 -0.37 22.09
C LEU A 207 -8.67 -1.30 23.23
N ALA A 208 -7.36 -1.43 23.48
CA ALA A 208 -6.82 -2.25 24.57
C ALA A 208 -7.22 -1.74 25.98
N THR A 209 -7.51 -0.45 26.12
CA THR A 209 -7.90 0.18 27.40
C THR A 209 -9.41 0.21 27.64
N GLU A 210 -10.22 -0.31 26.72
CA GLU A 210 -11.66 -0.39 26.93
C GLU A 210 -12.05 -1.51 27.90
N SER A 211 -12.73 -1.13 28.99
CA SER A 211 -13.16 -2.02 30.07
C SER A 211 -14.19 -3.08 29.65
N GLU A 212 -14.86 -2.88 28.51
CA GLU A 212 -15.83 -3.82 27.95
C GLU A 212 -15.31 -4.51 26.67
N SER A 213 -14.04 -4.32 26.30
CA SER A 213 -13.52 -5.00 25.11
C SER A 213 -13.45 -6.51 25.34
N THR A 214 -14.09 -7.26 24.47
CA THR A 214 -13.88 -8.71 24.30
C THR A 214 -12.58 -9.01 23.54
N LEU A 215 -11.80 -7.97 23.23
CA LEU A 215 -10.57 -8.00 22.47
C LEU A 215 -9.41 -8.57 23.29
N ASN A 216 -8.48 -9.23 22.59
CA ASN A 216 -7.29 -9.77 23.23
C ASN A 216 -6.30 -8.65 23.55
N THR A 217 -6.52 -7.97 24.68
CA THR A 217 -5.71 -6.85 25.19
C THR A 217 -4.20 -7.06 25.06
N LYS A 218 -3.72 -8.31 25.20
CA LYS A 218 -2.29 -8.64 25.06
C LYS A 218 -1.77 -8.53 23.63
N ASN A 219 -2.59 -8.88 22.64
CA ASN A 219 -2.22 -8.76 21.23
C ASN A 219 -2.17 -7.28 20.83
N ASP A 220 -3.17 -6.49 21.21
CA ASP A 220 -3.21 -5.07 20.85
C ASP A 220 -2.05 -4.30 21.48
N ILE A 221 -1.74 -4.51 22.77
CA ILE A 221 -0.55 -3.92 23.41
C ILE A 221 0.74 -4.29 22.67
N ARG A 222 0.85 -5.53 22.18
CA ARG A 222 2.01 -5.96 21.39
C ARG A 222 2.08 -5.22 20.05
N ARG A 223 0.95 -4.97 19.38
CA ARG A 223 0.90 -4.17 18.14
C ARG A 223 1.36 -2.73 18.40
N VAL A 224 0.87 -2.11 19.48
CA VAL A 224 1.31 -0.77 19.91
C VAL A 224 2.84 -0.71 20.06
N GLN A 225 3.41 -1.67 20.79
CA GLN A 225 4.86 -1.72 21.04
C GLN A 225 5.67 -1.94 19.77
N GLU A 226 5.22 -2.79 18.85
CA GLU A 226 5.93 -3.03 17.59
C GLU A 226 5.91 -1.80 16.69
N ILE A 227 4.74 -1.17 16.49
CA ILE A 227 4.61 0.03 15.64
C ILE A 227 5.44 1.18 16.24
N ASN A 228 5.32 1.46 17.54
CA ASN A 228 6.10 2.53 18.19
C ASN A 228 7.60 2.26 18.16
N CYS A 229 8.03 1.00 18.22
CA CYS A 229 9.42 0.63 18.07
C CYS A 229 9.93 0.88 16.65
N LEU A 230 9.12 0.67 15.61
CA LEU A 230 9.49 1.01 14.24
C LEU A 230 9.57 2.53 14.03
N ILE A 231 8.61 3.28 14.57
CA ILE A 231 8.61 4.76 14.51
C ILE A 231 9.85 5.33 15.20
N TYR A 232 10.11 4.92 16.44
CA TYR A 232 11.31 5.34 17.17
C TYR A 232 12.59 4.90 16.44
N GLY A 233 12.64 3.66 15.96
CA GLY A 233 13.80 3.10 15.28
C GLY A 233 14.16 3.81 13.98
N ASN A 234 13.18 4.38 13.28
CA ASN A 234 13.39 5.19 12.10
C ASN A 234 14.12 6.51 12.41
N ASN A 235 13.64 7.26 13.41
CA ASN A 235 14.25 8.52 13.81
C ASN A 235 14.27 8.68 15.34
N PRO A 236 15.29 8.12 16.02
CA PRO A 236 15.38 8.13 17.48
C PRO A 236 15.44 9.52 18.10
N ASN A 237 15.98 10.50 17.37
CA ASN A 237 16.09 11.87 17.83
C ASN A 237 14.72 12.56 17.85
N LYS A 238 13.93 12.39 16.79
CA LYS A 238 12.59 12.98 16.65
C LYS A 238 11.58 12.36 17.62
N TYR A 239 11.65 11.04 17.83
CA TYR A 239 10.62 10.28 18.55
C TYR A 239 11.05 9.82 19.95
N LYS A 240 12.02 10.50 20.57
CA LYS A 240 12.59 10.12 21.87
C LYS A 240 11.56 9.90 22.97
N GLU A 241 10.45 10.64 22.94
CA GLU A 241 9.36 10.53 23.92
C GLU A 241 8.70 9.16 23.93
N LEU A 242 8.69 8.43 22.80
CA LEU A 242 8.12 7.08 22.72
C LEU A 242 8.84 6.07 23.63
N LEU A 243 10.09 6.34 24.03
CA LEU A 243 10.82 5.46 24.94
C LEU A 243 10.17 5.32 26.31
N ALA A 244 9.37 6.31 26.74
CA ALA A 244 8.65 6.24 28.02
C ALA A 244 7.60 5.11 28.03
N ASP A 245 7.03 4.80 26.87
CA ASP A 245 5.96 3.82 26.69
C ASP A 245 6.46 2.48 26.12
N LEU A 246 7.76 2.36 25.84
CA LEU A 246 8.39 1.18 25.26
C LEU A 246 9.14 0.36 26.33
N PRO A 247 9.33 -0.96 26.11
CA PRO A 247 10.12 -1.79 27.01
C PRO A 247 11.54 -1.27 27.24
N VAL A 248 12.14 -1.63 28.38
CA VAL A 248 13.53 -1.29 28.71
C VAL A 248 14.48 -1.75 27.60
N ASN A 249 15.50 -0.95 27.31
CA ASN A 249 16.49 -1.13 26.22
C ASN A 249 15.93 -0.96 24.79
N SER A 250 14.72 -0.39 24.62
CA SER A 250 14.18 -0.12 23.28
C SER A 250 15.03 0.88 22.48
N ASP A 251 15.76 1.76 23.14
CA ASP A 251 16.75 2.66 22.54
C ASP A 251 17.85 1.91 21.76
N ALA A 252 18.29 0.76 22.29
CA ALA A 252 19.27 -0.10 21.63
C ALA A 252 18.62 -1.08 20.62
N ILE A 253 17.38 -1.51 20.86
CA ILE A 253 16.72 -2.59 20.10
C ILE A 253 15.98 -2.07 18.86
N CYS A 254 15.33 -0.92 18.96
CA CYS A 254 14.41 -0.44 17.93
C CYS A 254 15.11 0.05 16.65
N PRO A 255 16.22 0.82 16.70
CA PRO A 255 16.93 1.21 15.48
C PRO A 255 17.42 0.03 14.60
N PRO A 256 18.08 -1.01 15.15
CA PRO A 256 18.44 -2.18 14.33
C PRO A 256 17.21 -2.98 13.88
N ARG A 257 16.11 -2.99 14.66
CA ARG A 257 14.85 -3.63 14.25
C ARG A 257 14.23 -2.95 13.03
N PHE A 258 14.14 -1.61 13.04
CA PHE A 258 13.65 -0.85 11.89
C PHE A 258 14.45 -1.17 10.64
N ARG A 259 15.79 -1.06 10.70
CA ARG A 259 16.67 -1.38 9.55
C ARG A 259 16.51 -2.81 9.07
N LYS A 260 16.32 -3.77 9.98
CA LYS A 260 16.11 -5.18 9.63
C LYS A 260 14.83 -5.37 8.80
N TYR A 261 13.70 -4.83 9.26
CA TYR A 261 12.44 -5.01 8.57
C TYR A 261 12.33 -4.17 7.30
N HIS A 262 12.88 -2.95 7.31
CA HIS A 262 13.01 -2.15 6.09
C HIS A 262 13.77 -2.94 5.02
N LYS A 263 14.98 -3.44 5.33
CA LYS A 263 15.77 -4.24 4.40
C LYS A 263 15.05 -5.51 3.92
N GLN A 264 14.30 -6.17 4.79
CA GLN A 264 13.52 -7.35 4.42
C GLN A 264 12.48 -7.01 3.33
N TRP A 265 11.78 -5.88 3.46
CA TRP A 265 10.75 -5.47 2.51
C TRP A 265 11.34 -4.79 1.26
N GLU A 266 12.44 -4.07 1.39
CA GLU A 266 13.22 -3.52 0.29
C GLU A 266 13.66 -4.63 -0.68
N GLN A 267 14.04 -5.81 -0.18
CA GLN A 267 14.41 -6.95 -1.03
C GLN A 267 13.26 -7.48 -1.90
N ILE A 268 12.00 -7.15 -1.56
CA ILE A 268 10.81 -7.59 -2.29
C ILE A 268 10.29 -6.46 -3.19
N PHE A 269 10.24 -5.22 -2.69
CA PHE A 269 9.55 -4.10 -3.34
C PHE A 269 10.46 -2.93 -3.74
N ASN A 270 11.77 -3.00 -3.47
CA ASN A 270 12.72 -1.92 -3.72
C ASN A 270 12.30 -0.58 -3.05
N ILE A 271 11.75 -0.68 -1.83
CA ILE A 271 11.29 0.45 -1.02
C ILE A 271 12.50 1.33 -0.63
N PRO A 272 12.47 2.65 -0.92
CA PRO A 272 13.56 3.54 -0.53
C PRO A 272 13.65 3.66 1.00
N LEU A 273 14.85 3.96 1.51
CA LEU A 273 14.98 4.41 2.88
C LEU A 273 14.33 5.79 3.02
N PRO A 274 13.61 6.06 4.12
CA PRO A 274 13.17 7.41 4.44
C PRO A 274 14.39 8.31 4.68
N ASP A 275 14.26 9.58 4.25
CA ASP A 275 15.29 10.62 4.42
C ASP A 275 15.54 11.00 5.90
#